data_AF-A0A2K5CB34-F1
#
_entry.id   AF-A0A2K5CB34-F1
#
_cell.length_a   1.000
_cell.length_b   1.000
_cell.length_c   1.000
_cell.angle_alpha   90.00
_cell.angle_beta   90.00
_cell.angle_gamma   90.00
#
_symmetry.space_group_name_H-M   'P 1'
#
loop_
_entity.id
_entity.type
_entity.pdbx_description
1 polymer ?
#
loop_
_entity_poly.entity_id
_entity_poly.type
_entity_poly.pdbx_seq_one_letter_code
_entity_poly.pdbx_strand_id
1 'polypeptide(L)'
;MADEATRRVVPEIPVPKTNAGPQDQELWSLIRYVENKNYIHDLLKYKFDIEFDIPITYPTTAPEIAVPELDGNTAKMYRGGKICLTDHFKPLWARNVPKFGLAHLMALGLGPWLAVEIPDLIQKGIIQHKEKCN
;
A
#
# COMPACT_ATOMS: atom_id res chain seq x y z
N MET A 1 14.01 10.92 -1.76
CA MET A 1 14.08 10.49 -3.18
C MET A 1 13.68 9.02 -3.23
N ALA A 2 12.80 8.60 -4.14
CA ALA A 2 12.53 7.16 -4.34
C ALA A 2 13.82 6.46 -4.80
N ASP A 3 14.06 5.26 -4.27
CA ASP A 3 15.23 4.44 -4.55
C ASP A 3 15.27 4.00 -6.02
N GLU A 4 16.46 3.61 -6.49
CA GLU A 4 16.69 3.29 -7.90
C GLU A 4 15.88 2.07 -8.37
N ALA A 5 15.64 1.09 -7.50
CA ALA A 5 14.86 -0.10 -7.84
C ALA A 5 13.40 0.29 -8.09
N THR A 6 12.83 1.12 -7.23
CA THR A 6 11.48 1.66 -7.38
C THR A 6 11.33 2.47 -8.68
N ARG A 7 12.36 3.25 -9.07
CA ARG A 7 12.36 4.01 -10.34
C ARG A 7 12.38 3.14 -11.60
N ARG A 8 12.83 1.89 -11.49
CA ARG A 8 12.83 0.93 -12.62
C ARG A 8 11.51 0.20 -12.75
N VAL A 9 10.85 -0.11 -11.63
CA VAL A 9 9.58 -0.85 -11.62
C VAL A 9 8.38 0.03 -11.96
N VAL A 10 8.37 1.28 -11.48
CA VAL A 10 7.23 2.20 -11.68
C VAL A 10 6.90 2.45 -13.17
N PRO A 11 7.86 2.64 -14.08
CA PRO A 11 7.58 2.81 -15.51
C PRO A 11 6.99 1.57 -16.20
N GLU A 12 7.20 0.37 -15.64
CA GLU A 12 6.66 -0.89 -16.19
C GLU A 12 5.19 -1.11 -15.80
N ILE A 13 4.70 -0.39 -14.78
CA ILE A 13 3.30 -0.49 -14.34
C ILE A 13 2.40 0.15 -15.41
N PRO A 14 1.38 -0.58 -15.91
CA PRO A 14 0.41 -0.01 -16.85
C PRO A 14 -0.25 1.24 -16.25
N VAL A 15 -0.13 2.36 -16.98
CA VAL A 15 -0.77 3.61 -16.58
C VAL A 15 -2.28 3.54 -16.85
N PRO A 16 -3.13 3.94 -15.89
CA PRO A 16 -4.55 4.10 -16.13
C PRO A 16 -4.78 5.12 -17.26
N LYS A 17 -5.64 4.78 -18.21
CA LYS A 17 -6.01 5.66 -19.34
C LYS A 17 -7.22 6.54 -19.04
N THR A 18 -8.02 6.16 -18.05
CA THR A 18 -9.29 6.81 -17.71
C THR A 18 -9.20 7.44 -16.33
N ASN A 19 -9.51 8.73 -16.25
CA ASN A 19 -9.64 9.46 -14.99
C ASN A 19 -11.05 9.23 -14.43
N ALA A 20 -11.35 8.00 -14.02
CA ALA A 20 -12.65 7.64 -13.45
C ALA A 20 -12.53 7.65 -11.92
N GLY A 21 -13.33 8.49 -11.28
CA GLY A 21 -13.47 8.55 -9.83
C GLY A 21 -14.79 7.93 -9.37
N PRO A 22 -14.98 7.72 -8.05
CA PRO A 22 -16.24 7.24 -7.50
C PRO A 22 -17.47 8.12 -7.82
N GLN A 23 -17.24 9.35 -8.30
CA GLN A 23 -18.26 10.31 -8.72
C GLN A 23 -18.87 10.00 -10.11
N ASP A 24 -18.24 9.19 -10.97
CA ASP A 24 -18.79 8.76 -12.27
C ASP A 24 -19.81 7.62 -12.10
N GLN A 25 -20.84 7.90 -11.29
CA GLN A 25 -21.85 6.99 -10.74
C GLN A 25 -22.33 5.90 -11.73
N GLU A 26 -21.91 4.66 -11.46
CA GLU A 26 -22.71 3.41 -11.50
C GLU A 26 -21.92 2.21 -10.93
N LEU A 27 -20.58 2.30 -10.75
CA LEU A 27 -19.73 1.14 -10.44
C LEU A 27 -18.95 1.16 -9.10
N TRP A 28 -18.98 2.26 -8.31
CA TRP A 28 -17.95 2.54 -7.29
C TRP A 28 -18.46 2.79 -5.86
N SER A 29 -19.66 2.35 -5.50
CA SER A 29 -20.19 2.51 -4.14
C SER A 29 -19.34 1.76 -3.11
N LEU A 30 -18.52 2.49 -2.33
CA LEU A 30 -17.94 2.07 -1.04
C LEU A 30 -17.31 0.66 -1.01
N ILE A 31 -16.48 0.33 -2.00
CA ILE A 31 -15.80 -0.97 -1.97
C ILE A 31 -14.57 -0.85 -1.08
N ARG A 32 -14.70 -1.33 0.17
CA ARG A 32 -13.54 -1.78 0.95
C ARG A 32 -12.95 -2.98 0.22
N TYR A 33 -11.88 -2.75 -0.54
CA TYR A 33 -11.14 -3.83 -1.16
C TYR A 33 -10.24 -4.46 -0.09
N VAL A 34 -10.48 -5.74 0.17
CA VAL A 34 -9.58 -6.56 0.99
C VAL A 34 -8.70 -7.35 0.04
N GLU A 35 -7.40 -7.07 0.05
CA GLU A 35 -6.42 -7.81 -0.75
C GLU A 35 -5.43 -8.53 0.17
N ASN A 36 -5.19 -9.81 -0.13
CA ASN A 36 -4.18 -10.60 0.56
C ASN A 36 -2.81 -10.35 -0.08
N LYS A 37 -1.85 -9.80 0.68
CA LYS A 37 -0.46 -9.66 0.21
C LYS A 37 0.46 -10.66 0.89
N ASN A 38 1.29 -11.27 0.07
CA ASN A 38 2.38 -12.14 0.50
C ASN A 38 3.67 -11.32 0.57
N TYR A 39 4.37 -11.38 1.69
CA TYR A 39 5.72 -10.85 1.85
C TYR A 39 6.67 -12.00 2.18
N ILE A 40 7.78 -12.10 1.46
CA ILE A 40 8.78 -13.14 1.67
C ILE A 40 10.00 -12.50 2.33
N HIS A 41 10.38 -13.01 3.49
CA HIS A 41 11.59 -12.62 4.21
C HIS A 41 12.26 -13.87 4.75
N ASP A 42 13.56 -14.04 4.52
CA ASP A 42 14.34 -15.20 4.97
C ASP A 42 13.70 -16.56 4.63
N LEU A 43 13.18 -16.70 3.40
CA LEU A 43 12.47 -17.89 2.90
C LEU A 43 11.17 -18.23 3.66
N LEU A 44 10.68 -17.33 4.51
CA LEU A 44 9.40 -17.45 5.20
C LEU A 44 8.36 -16.54 4.53
N LYS A 45 7.15 -17.08 4.38
CA LYS A 45 6.03 -16.37 3.77
C LYS A 45 5.10 -15.81 4.84
N TYR A 46 4.95 -14.48 4.81
CA TYR A 46 4.05 -13.72 5.65
C TYR A 46 2.84 -13.30 4.82
N LYS A 47 1.64 -13.50 5.36
CA LYS A 47 0.36 -13.16 4.72
C LYS A 47 -0.31 -12.07 5.54
N PHE A 48 -0.64 -10.96 4.90
CA PHE A 48 -1.31 -9.82 5.52
C PHE A 48 -2.59 -9.48 4.75
N ASP A 49 -3.66 -9.27 5.50
CA ASP A 49 -4.90 -8.68 4.99
C ASP A 49 -4.76 -7.16 4.95
N ILE A 50 -4.98 -6.59 3.78
CA ILE A 50 -4.90 -5.15 3.54
C ILE A 50 -6.25 -4.63 3.10
N GLU A 51 -6.68 -3.53 3.71
CA GLU A 51 -7.91 -2.82 3.35
C GLU A 51 -7.56 -1.47 2.71
N PHE A 52 -8.33 -1.08 1.69
CA PHE A 52 -8.21 0.22 1.04
C PHE A 52 -9.48 1.05 1.22
N ASP A 53 -9.31 2.28 1.67
CA ASP A 53 -10.35 3.30 1.70
C ASP A 53 -10.15 4.24 0.50
N ILE A 54 -11.01 4.13 -0.51
CA ILE A 54 -10.95 4.98 -1.71
C ILE A 54 -11.77 6.26 -1.48
N PRO A 55 -11.14 7.45 -1.50
CA PRO A 55 -11.86 8.70 -1.33
C PRO A 55 -12.70 9.03 -2.56
N ILE A 56 -13.79 9.78 -2.37
CA ILE A 56 -14.66 10.22 -3.47
C ILE A 56 -13.93 11.08 -4.51
N THR A 57 -12.81 11.71 -4.11
CA THR A 57 -11.95 12.55 -4.96
C THR A 57 -10.83 11.77 -5.65
N TYR A 58 -10.79 10.44 -5.53
CA TYR A 58 -9.87 9.60 -6.27
C TYR A 58 -10.08 9.79 -7.79
N PRO A 59 -9.00 9.87 -8.61
CA PRO A 59 -7.59 9.67 -8.29
C PRO A 59 -6.82 10.92 -7.82
N THR A 60 -7.49 12.07 -7.69
CA THR A 60 -6.86 13.32 -7.21
C THR A 60 -6.26 13.14 -5.81
N THR A 61 -7.02 12.51 -4.92
CA THR A 61 -6.53 12.12 -3.59
C THR A 61 -6.14 10.66 -3.60
N ALA A 62 -4.95 10.35 -3.08
CA ALA A 62 -4.50 8.97 -2.93
C ALA A 62 -5.41 8.21 -1.92
N PRO A 63 -5.72 6.93 -2.17
CA PRO A 63 -6.38 6.08 -1.20
C PRO A 63 -5.53 5.88 0.06
N GLU A 64 -6.20 5.60 1.17
CA GLU A 64 -5.54 5.20 2.41
C GLU A 64 -5.46 3.68 2.47
N ILE A 65 -4.28 3.16 2.87
CA ILE A 65 -4.03 1.73 3.02
C ILE A 65 -4.03 1.41 4.51
N ALA A 66 -4.79 0.39 4.91
CA ALA A 66 -4.83 -0.10 6.27
C ALA A 66 -4.41 -1.57 6.36
N VAL A 67 -3.60 -1.89 7.36
CA VAL A 67 -3.24 -3.25 7.75
C VAL A 67 -3.74 -3.47 9.19
N PRO A 68 -5.00 -3.90 9.37
CA PRO A 68 -5.61 -3.99 10.70
C PRO A 68 -4.88 -4.99 11.61
N GLU A 69 -4.26 -6.03 11.06
CA GLU A 69 -3.47 -7.02 11.83
C GLU A 69 -2.25 -6.40 12.54
N LEU A 70 -1.76 -5.25 12.07
CA LEU A 70 -0.56 -4.59 12.60
C LEU A 70 -0.90 -3.35 13.46
N ASP A 71 -2.16 -3.16 13.84
CA ASP A 71 -2.60 -2.02 14.66
C ASP A 71 -1.97 -1.99 16.05
N GLY A 72 -1.31 -0.88 16.36
CA GLY A 72 -0.57 -0.67 17.61
C GLY A 72 0.82 -1.33 17.67
N ASN A 73 1.21 -2.12 16.65
CA ASN A 73 2.49 -2.84 16.68
C ASN A 73 3.68 -2.03 16.14
N THR A 74 3.42 -1.00 15.33
CA THR A 74 4.44 -0.10 14.78
C THR A 74 4.11 1.37 15.04
N ALA A 75 5.16 2.19 15.24
CA ALA A 75 5.06 3.64 15.34
C ALA A 75 4.72 4.32 14.00
N LYS A 76 4.93 3.64 12.86
CA LYS A 76 4.60 4.14 11.52
C LYS A 76 3.18 3.78 11.07
N MET A 77 2.25 3.84 12.02
CA MET A 77 0.84 3.66 11.77
C MET A 77 0.01 4.70 12.50
N TYR A 78 -1.08 5.10 11.85
CA TYR A 78 -2.17 5.83 12.50
C TYR A 78 -3.16 4.85 13.11
N ARG A 79 -3.97 5.37 14.03
CA ARG A 79 -5.01 4.61 14.73
C ARG A 79 -5.94 3.92 13.72
N GLY A 80 -6.16 2.62 13.92
CA GLY A 80 -7.08 1.84 13.10
C GLY A 80 -6.44 1.24 11.85
N GLY A 81 -5.17 0.83 11.91
CA GLY A 81 -4.57 0.07 10.80
C GLY A 81 -3.84 0.91 9.75
N LYS A 82 -4.07 2.22 9.70
CA LYS A 82 -3.68 3.05 8.54
C LYS A 82 -2.19 3.30 8.48
N ILE A 83 -1.53 2.88 7.41
CA ILE A 83 -0.07 3.02 7.28
C ILE A 83 0.31 4.50 7.18
N CYS A 84 1.39 4.86 7.88
CA CYS A 84 1.94 6.20 7.81
C CYS A 84 2.87 6.30 6.60
N LEU A 85 2.33 6.79 5.48
CA LEU A 85 3.12 7.08 4.28
C LEU A 85 4.09 8.22 4.53
N THR A 86 5.25 8.20 3.87
CA THR A 86 6.24 9.26 4.00
C THR A 86 5.70 10.60 3.52
N ASP A 87 6.16 11.72 4.11
CA ASP A 87 5.77 13.07 3.70
C ASP A 87 6.05 13.36 2.21
N HIS A 88 6.99 12.64 1.62
CA HIS A 88 7.37 12.75 0.21
C HIS A 88 6.35 12.10 -0.74
N PHE A 89 5.47 11.22 -0.25
CA PHE A 89 4.51 10.50 -1.08
C PHE A 89 3.38 11.40 -1.58
N LYS A 90 2.78 12.23 -0.73
CA LYS A 90 1.70 13.15 -1.10
C LYS A 90 2.07 14.11 -2.25
N PRO A 91 3.21 14.82 -2.22
CA PRO A 91 3.60 15.67 -3.35
C PRO A 91 3.99 14.86 -4.59
N LEU A 92 4.53 13.64 -4.44
CA LEU A 92 4.83 12.75 -5.56
C LEU A 92 3.54 12.29 -6.27
N TRP A 93 2.52 11.94 -5.51
CA TRP A 93 1.20 11.57 -6.04
C TRP A 93 0.59 12.73 -6.81
N ALA A 94 0.48 13.91 -6.16
CA ALA A 94 -0.14 15.10 -6.73
C ALA A 94 0.48 15.53 -8.08
N ARG A 95 1.80 15.34 -8.27
CA ARG A 95 2.49 15.67 -9.54
C ARG A 95 2.20 14.71 -10.68
N ASN A 96 1.73 13.49 -10.37
CA ASN A 96 1.56 12.41 -11.35
C ASN A 96 0.10 12.01 -11.55
N VAL A 97 -0.86 12.62 -10.84
CA VAL A 97 -2.30 12.49 -11.15
C VAL A 97 -2.57 13.01 -12.57
N PRO A 98 -3.41 12.34 -13.38
CA PRO A 98 -4.18 11.11 -13.12
C PRO A 98 -3.49 9.81 -13.57
N LYS A 99 -2.19 9.84 -13.86
CA LYS A 99 -1.42 8.67 -14.34
C LYS A 99 -1.16 7.63 -13.26
N PHE A 100 -1.30 7.99 -11.99
CA PHE A 100 -1.16 7.08 -10.87
C PHE A 100 -2.49 6.43 -10.50
N GLY A 101 -2.41 5.16 -10.11
CA GLY A 101 -3.56 4.39 -9.64
C GLY A 101 -3.17 3.42 -8.53
N LEU A 102 -4.04 2.46 -8.20
CA LEU A 102 -3.82 1.51 -7.10
C LEU A 102 -2.51 0.74 -7.20
N ALA A 103 -2.11 0.30 -8.40
CA ALA A 103 -0.83 -0.39 -8.60
C ALA A 103 0.37 0.49 -8.22
N HIS A 104 0.32 1.78 -8.55
CA HIS A 104 1.37 2.74 -8.18
C HIS A 104 1.39 2.99 -6.67
N LEU A 105 0.22 3.09 -6.04
CA LEU A 105 0.10 3.18 -4.58
C LEU A 105 0.74 1.97 -3.88
N MET A 106 0.55 0.76 -4.42
CA MET A 106 1.14 -0.45 -3.88
C MET A 106 2.66 -0.49 -4.02
N ALA A 107 3.17 -0.12 -5.19
CA ALA A 107 4.60 -0.11 -5.46
C ALA A 107 5.35 1.01 -4.71
N LEU A 108 4.75 2.20 -4.59
CA LEU A 108 5.40 3.38 -4.02
C LEU A 108 5.08 3.62 -2.54
N GLY A 109 3.92 3.14 -2.07
CA GLY A 109 3.45 3.34 -0.71
C GLY A 109 3.65 2.09 0.14
N LEU A 110 2.91 1.03 -0.17
CA LEU A 110 2.91 -0.19 0.65
C LEU A 110 4.23 -0.96 0.58
N GLY A 111 4.81 -1.14 -0.60
CA GLY A 111 6.04 -1.92 -0.80
C GLY A 111 7.21 -1.43 0.07
N PRO A 112 7.59 -0.14 -0.02
CA PRO A 112 8.65 0.43 0.80
C PRO A 112 8.33 0.40 2.30
N TRP A 113 7.05 0.54 2.68
CA TRP A 113 6.63 0.46 4.07
C TRP A 113 6.82 -0.97 4.61
N LEU A 114 6.36 -2.00 3.89
CA LEU A 114 6.55 -3.41 4.27
C LEU A 114 8.04 -3.77 4.37
N ALA A 115 8.86 -3.26 3.45
CA ALA A 115 10.30 -3.52 3.44
C ALA A 115 11.03 -3.02 4.70
N VAL A 116 10.50 -1.99 5.36
CA VAL A 116 11.09 -1.42 6.59
C VAL A 116 10.43 -1.98 7.84
N GLU A 117 9.10 -2.06 7.87
CA GLU A 117 8.36 -2.41 9.07
C GLU A 117 8.30 -3.91 9.33
N ILE A 118 8.19 -4.75 8.29
CA ILE A 118 8.08 -6.21 8.50
C ILE A 118 9.34 -6.80 9.13
N PRO A 119 10.57 -6.48 8.70
CA PRO A 119 11.78 -6.98 9.36
C PRO A 119 11.89 -6.55 10.83
N ASP A 120 11.53 -5.30 11.15
CA ASP A 120 11.53 -4.80 12.53
C ASP A 120 10.51 -5.56 13.41
N LEU A 121 9.31 -5.81 12.88
CA LEU A 121 8.26 -6.57 13.59
C LEU A 121 8.61 -8.07 13.74
N ILE A 122 9.34 -8.65 12.79
CA ILE A 122 9.89 -10.02 12.90
C ILE A 122 10.97 -10.05 13.97
N GLN A 123 11.90 -9.08 13.99
CA GLN A 123 12.97 -9.01 14.98
C GLN A 123 12.43 -8.83 16.41
N LYS A 124 11.33 -8.08 16.56
CA LYS A 124 10.60 -7.93 17.84
C LYS A 124 9.79 -9.17 18.24
N GLY A 125 9.64 -10.15 17.35
CA GLY A 125 8.87 -11.38 17.59
C GLY A 125 7.35 -11.16 17.66
N ILE A 126 6.84 -10.04 17.14
CA ILE A 126 5.40 -9.71 17.17
C ILE A 126 4.65 -10.49 16.09
N ILE A 127 5.29 -10.69 14.92
CA ILE A 127 4.70 -11.41 13.79
C ILE A 127 5.31 -12.81 13.70
N GLN A 128 4.47 -13.83 13.67
CA GLN A 128 4.87 -15.22 13.40
C GLN A 128 4.50 -15.62 11.97
N HIS A 129 5.36 -16.42 11.32
CA HIS A 129 5.10 -16.90 9.97
C HIS A 129 3.93 -17.90 9.97
N LYS A 130 2.98 -17.76 9.04
CA LYS A 130 1.83 -18.69 8.93
C LYS A 130 2.25 -20.03 8.31
N GLU A 131 3.28 -20.09 7.46
CA GLU A 131 3.77 -21.34 6.82
C GLU A 131 5.28 -21.25 6.49
N LYS A 132 6.01 -22.38 6.56
CA LYS A 132 7.35 -22.51 5.97
C LYS A 132 7.19 -22.79 4.47
N CYS A 133 7.95 -22.11 3.61
CA CYS A 133 8.06 -22.51 2.21
C CYS A 133 8.91 -23.80 2.16
N ASN A 134 8.30 -24.91 1.76
CA ASN A 134 9.00 -26.16 1.45
C ASN A 134 9.72 -26.07 0.10
#